data_AF-A0A7C5SM55-F1
#
_entry.id   AF-A0A7C5SM55-F1
#
_cell.length_a   1.000
_cell.length_b   1.000
_cell.length_c   1.000
_cell.angle_alpha   90.00
_cell.angle_beta   90.00
_cell.angle_gamma   90.00
#
_symmetry.space_group_name_H-M   'P 1'
#
loop_
_entity.id
_entity.type
_entity.pdbx_description
1 polymer ?
#
loop_
_entity_poly.entity_id
_entity_poly.type
_entity_poly.pdbx_seq_one_letter_code
_entity_poly.pdbx_strand_id
1 'polypeptide(L)'
;MHHLVVVLLCVAVAWWVILLGRRWRGTGRERVLRGCWAWGTLAVALAVDVYWAMPSRFSIGESLPLHLCDLAAHAAPLLMLSGRRWGSTLLFFWGIGLSTQGFITPTLEQGPSDVFYWLYWLQHLGVVGGGVYVAAVGG
;
A
#
# COMPACT_ATOMS: atom_id res chain seq x y z
N MET A 1 4.41 18.53 11.63
CA MET A 1 5.58 18.58 10.72
C MET A 1 6.08 17.19 10.34
N HIS A 2 6.02 16.17 11.22
CA HIS A 2 6.53 14.81 10.93
C HIS A 2 5.80 14.08 9.79
N HIS A 3 4.47 14.23 9.66
CA HIS A 3 3.70 13.55 8.62
C HIS A 3 4.11 13.96 7.19
N LEU A 4 4.36 15.25 6.95
CA LEU A 4 4.74 15.74 5.62
C LEU A 4 6.04 15.11 5.12
N VAL A 5 7.03 14.96 6.01
CA VAL A 5 8.30 14.31 5.68
C VAL A 5 8.06 12.87 5.26
N VAL A 6 7.20 12.13 5.99
CA VAL A 6 6.88 10.74 5.66
C VAL A 6 6.11 10.65 4.35
N VAL A 7 5.16 11.54 4.10
CA VAL A 7 4.44 11.62 2.81
C VAL A 7 5.43 11.82 1.66
N LEU A 8 6.37 12.76 1.78
CA LEU A 8 7.40 13.01 0.77
C LEU A 8 8.31 11.79 0.55
N LEU A 9 8.67 11.08 1.63
CA LEU A 9 9.43 9.83 1.54
C LEU A 9 8.64 8.74 0.82
N CYS A 10 7.35 8.56 1.14
CA CYS A 10 6.47 7.62 0.45
C CYS A 10 6.38 7.93 -1.05
N VAL A 11 6.18 9.20 -1.41
CA VAL A 11 6.16 9.64 -2.81
C VAL A 11 7.49 9.37 -3.51
N ALA A 12 8.61 9.69 -2.86
CA ALA A 12 9.94 9.45 -3.41
C ALA A 12 10.24 7.96 -3.63
N VAL A 13 9.87 7.10 -2.67
CA VAL A 13 10.02 5.65 -2.77
C VAL A 13 9.15 5.09 -3.89
N ALA A 14 7.87 5.46 -3.93
CA ALA A 14 6.96 5.02 -5.00
C ALA A 14 7.49 5.44 -6.37
N TRP A 15 7.90 6.71 -6.51
CA TRP A 15 8.49 7.24 -7.74
C TRP A 15 9.71 6.44 -8.17
N TRP A 16 10.66 6.20 -7.26
CA TRP A 16 11.87 5.46 -7.55
C TRP A 16 11.58 4.01 -7.99
N VAL A 17 10.67 3.32 -7.31
CA VAL A 17 10.26 1.96 -7.70
C VAL A 17 9.56 1.95 -9.06
N ILE A 18 8.72 2.94 -9.37
CA ILE A 18 8.10 3.08 -10.70
C ILE A 18 9.17 3.27 -11.78
N LEU A 19 10.18 4.12 -11.54
CA LEU A 19 11.29 4.31 -12.48
C LEU A 19 12.04 3.00 -12.73
N LEU A 20 12.34 2.24 -11.68
CA LEU A 20 12.98 0.93 -11.81
C LEU A 20 12.10 -0.08 -12.56
N GLY A 21 10.81 -0.13 -12.24
CA GLY A 21 9.83 -0.98 -12.92
C GLY A 21 9.74 -0.67 -14.42
N ARG A 22 9.70 0.61 -14.79
CA ARG A 22 9.75 1.05 -16.20
C ARG A 22 11.07 0.66 -16.87
N ARG A 23 12.20 0.83 -16.19
CA ARG A 23 13.53 0.50 -16.71
C ARG A 23 13.72 -1.01 -16.93
N TRP A 24 13.13 -1.84 -16.09
CA TRP A 24 13.28 -3.31 -16.14
C TRP A 24 12.09 -4.02 -16.78
N ARG A 25 11.16 -3.26 -17.36
CA ARG A 25 9.92 -3.80 -17.94
C ARG A 25 10.20 -4.94 -18.92
N GLY A 26 9.47 -6.04 -18.77
CA GLY A 26 9.63 -7.25 -19.57
C GLY A 26 10.77 -8.18 -19.12
N THR A 27 11.56 -7.80 -18.12
CA THR A 27 12.66 -8.63 -17.61
C THR A 27 12.28 -9.37 -16.31
N GLY A 28 13.08 -10.38 -15.93
CA GLY A 28 12.91 -11.06 -14.64
C GLY A 28 13.08 -10.12 -13.43
N ARG A 29 13.84 -9.02 -13.57
CA ARG A 29 14.02 -8.04 -12.49
C ARG A 29 12.73 -7.29 -12.17
N GLU A 30 11.93 -6.96 -13.19
CA GLU A 30 10.62 -6.33 -12.98
C GLU A 30 9.66 -7.31 -12.29
N ARG A 31 9.68 -8.60 -12.65
CA ARG A 31 8.87 -9.62 -11.98
C ARG A 31 9.21 -9.75 -10.50
N VAL A 32 10.51 -9.77 -10.16
CA VAL A 32 10.97 -9.79 -8.78
C VAL A 32 10.56 -8.52 -8.05
N LEU A 33 10.79 -7.34 -8.63
CA LEU A 33 10.41 -6.06 -8.03
C LEU A 33 8.90 -5.98 -7.74
N ARG A 34 8.07 -6.35 -8.72
CA ARG A 34 6.61 -6.44 -8.58
C ARG A 34 6.21 -7.43 -7.50
N GLY A 35 6.86 -8.61 -7.46
CA GLY A 35 6.67 -9.62 -6.43
C GLY A 35 6.98 -9.10 -5.03
N CYS A 36 8.14 -8.47 -4.85
CA CYS A 36 8.54 -7.87 -3.57
C CYS A 36 7.53 -6.80 -3.11
N TRP A 37 7.07 -5.94 -4.01
CA TRP A 37 6.08 -4.92 -3.68
C TRP A 37 4.73 -5.53 -3.28
N ALA A 38 4.24 -6.48 -4.08
CA ALA A 38 2.99 -7.21 -3.84
C ALA A 38 3.02 -7.89 -2.46
N TRP A 39 4.01 -8.75 -2.23
CA TRP A 39 4.12 -9.51 -0.98
C TRP A 39 4.46 -8.63 0.22
N GLY A 40 5.25 -7.57 0.03
CA GLY A 40 5.52 -6.58 1.07
C GLY A 40 4.26 -5.84 1.51
N THR A 41 3.37 -5.49 0.57
CA THR A 41 2.08 -4.85 0.88
C THR A 41 1.21 -5.78 1.72
N LEU A 42 1.12 -7.07 1.38
CA LEU A 42 0.39 -8.05 2.18
C LEU A 42 1.00 -8.25 3.56
N ALA A 43 2.32 -8.33 3.66
CA ALA A 43 2.99 -8.49 4.94
C ALA A 43 2.69 -7.31 5.89
N VAL A 44 2.64 -6.09 5.35
CA VAL A 44 2.24 -4.90 6.12
C VAL A 44 0.76 -4.97 6.52
N ALA A 45 -0.13 -5.37 5.62
CA ALA A 45 -1.56 -5.54 5.93
C ALA A 45 -1.79 -6.53 7.07
N LEU A 46 -1.14 -7.70 7.01
CA LEU A 46 -1.20 -8.69 8.09
C LEU A 46 -0.62 -8.17 9.41
N ALA A 47 0.41 -7.32 9.36
CA ALA A 47 0.95 -6.68 10.56
C ALA A 47 -0.04 -5.67 11.17
N VAL A 48 -0.79 -4.94 10.34
CA VAL A 48 -1.89 -4.07 10.78
C VAL A 48 -2.99 -4.89 11.45
N ASP A 49 -3.42 -6.00 10.84
CA ASP A 49 -4.43 -6.88 11.42
C ASP A 49 -3.99 -7.42 12.78
N VAL A 50 -2.75 -7.91 12.88
CA VAL A 50 -2.18 -8.38 14.14
C VAL A 50 -2.12 -7.26 15.18
N TYR A 51 -1.79 -6.03 14.78
CA TYR A 51 -1.76 -4.88 15.68
C TYR A 51 -3.14 -4.62 16.31
N TRP A 52 -4.19 -4.62 15.51
CA TRP A 52 -5.55 -4.36 15.97
C TRP A 52 -6.25 -5.58 16.58
N ALA A 53 -5.78 -6.79 16.32
CA ALA A 53 -6.27 -8.02 16.95
C ALA A 53 -5.79 -8.20 18.40
N MET A 54 -4.81 -7.40 18.87
CA MET A 54 -4.35 -7.48 20.25
C MET A 54 -5.48 -7.15 21.24
N PRO A 55 -5.63 -7.90 22.36
CA PRO A 55 -6.77 -7.75 23.28
C PRO A 55 -6.99 -6.34 23.82
N SER A 56 -5.92 -5.55 23.99
CA SER A 56 -6.00 -4.17 24.49
C SER A 56 -6.50 -3.16 23.45
N ARG A 57 -6.59 -3.55 22.18
CA ARG A 57 -6.93 -2.68 21.03
C ARG A 57 -8.13 -3.18 20.24
N PHE A 58 -8.64 -4.37 20.54
CA PHE A 58 -9.67 -5.00 19.74
C PHE A 58 -11.03 -4.28 19.85
N SER A 59 -11.57 -3.91 18.70
CA SER A 59 -12.90 -3.33 18.51
C SER A 59 -13.50 -3.95 17.25
N ILE A 60 -14.74 -4.41 17.31
CA ILE A 60 -15.42 -4.98 16.13
C ILE A 60 -15.50 -3.95 14.99
N GLY A 61 -15.60 -2.66 15.28
CA GLY A 61 -15.67 -1.61 14.26
C GLY A 61 -14.32 -1.28 13.59
N GLU A 62 -13.22 -1.42 14.32
CA GLU A 62 -11.90 -0.90 13.89
C GLU A 62 -10.90 -2.00 13.57
N SER A 63 -11.01 -3.16 14.21
CA SER A 63 -10.04 -4.25 14.08
C SER A 63 -10.33 -5.21 12.94
N LEU A 64 -11.51 -5.12 12.35
CA LEU A 64 -11.82 -5.88 11.14
C LEU A 64 -11.32 -5.09 9.91
N PRO A 65 -10.64 -5.72 8.95
CA PRO A 65 -10.11 -5.07 7.75
C PRO A 65 -11.22 -4.75 6.73
N LEU A 66 -12.28 -4.08 7.19
CA LEU A 66 -13.46 -3.72 6.40
C LEU A 66 -13.31 -2.35 5.76
N HIS A 67 -12.34 -1.56 6.20
CA HIS A 67 -11.99 -0.34 5.50
C HIS A 67 -11.45 -0.69 4.12
N LEU A 68 -11.86 0.10 3.13
CA LEU A 68 -11.52 -0.15 1.73
C LEU A 68 -10.00 -0.18 1.47
N CYS A 69 -9.20 0.55 2.24
CA CYS A 69 -7.74 0.50 2.14
C CYS A 69 -7.17 -0.85 2.61
N ASP A 70 -7.72 -1.44 3.69
CA ASP A 70 -7.30 -2.75 4.19
C ASP A 70 -7.65 -3.85 3.19
N LEU A 71 -8.88 -3.82 2.63
CA LEU A 71 -9.29 -4.73 1.57
C LEU A 71 -8.40 -4.59 0.33
N ALA A 72 -8.03 -3.37 -0.04
CA ALA A 72 -7.13 -3.11 -1.15
C ALA A 72 -5.71 -3.65 -0.89
N ALA A 73 -5.21 -3.51 0.34
CA ALA A 73 -3.90 -4.03 0.73
C ALA A 73 -3.86 -5.57 0.70
N HIS A 74 -4.93 -6.23 1.13
CA HIS A 74 -5.10 -7.68 1.05
C HIS A 74 -5.24 -8.18 -0.39
N ALA A 75 -5.95 -7.43 -1.24
CA ALA A 75 -6.15 -7.78 -2.64
C ALA A 75 -4.94 -7.44 -3.53
N ALA A 76 -4.10 -6.48 -3.13
CA ALA A 76 -2.98 -5.97 -3.92
C ALA A 76 -2.09 -7.06 -4.53
N PRO A 77 -1.65 -8.11 -3.81
CA PRO A 77 -0.81 -9.15 -4.41
C PRO A 77 -1.49 -9.85 -5.60
N LEU A 78 -2.76 -10.23 -5.43
CA LEU A 78 -3.53 -10.88 -6.48
C LEU A 78 -3.73 -9.94 -7.68
N LEU A 79 -4.06 -8.68 -7.42
CA LEU A 79 -4.31 -7.69 -8.46
C LEU A 79 -3.03 -7.33 -9.23
N MET A 80 -1.89 -7.19 -8.54
CA MET A 80 -0.60 -6.87 -9.14
C MET A 80 0.00 -8.05 -9.92
N LEU A 81 -0.07 -9.25 -9.37
CA LEU A 81 0.59 -10.43 -9.92
C LEU A 81 -0.22 -11.14 -11.00
N SER A 82 -1.56 -10.98 -11.01
CA SER A 82 -2.40 -11.57 -12.06
C SER A 82 -2.09 -11.02 -13.45
N GLY A 83 -1.55 -9.81 -13.57
CA GLY A 83 -1.32 -9.13 -14.86
C GLY A 83 -2.60 -8.82 -15.64
N ARG A 84 -3.78 -9.06 -15.07
CA ARG A 84 -5.07 -8.86 -15.75
C ARG A 84 -5.42 -7.38 -15.74
N ARG A 85 -5.80 -6.83 -16.90
CA ARG A 85 -6.15 -5.41 -17.06
C ARG A 85 -7.20 -4.95 -16.05
N TRP A 86 -8.29 -5.69 -15.85
CA TRP A 86 -9.32 -5.33 -14.89
C TRP A 86 -8.78 -5.25 -13.45
N GLY A 87 -7.85 -6.13 -13.07
CA GLY A 87 -7.28 -6.15 -11.72
C GLY A 87 -6.35 -4.96 -11.50
N SER A 88 -5.57 -4.60 -12.53
CA SER A 88 -4.74 -3.40 -12.52
C SER A 88 -5.58 -2.12 -12.43
N THR A 89 -6.68 -2.06 -13.19
CA THR A 89 -7.64 -0.96 -13.14
C THR A 89 -8.28 -0.85 -11.75
N LEU A 90 -8.71 -1.97 -11.17
CA LEU A 90 -9.32 -1.99 -9.83
C LEU A 90 -8.35 -1.46 -8.78
N LEU A 91 -7.11 -1.96 -8.77
CA LEU A 91 -6.09 -1.52 -7.82
C LEU A 91 -5.73 -0.04 -8.01
N PHE A 92 -5.67 0.44 -9.25
CA PHE A 92 -5.44 1.86 -9.54
C PHE A 92 -6.55 2.74 -8.97
N PHE A 93 -7.82 2.38 -9.20
CA PHE A 93 -8.95 3.15 -8.67
C PHE A 93 -9.06 3.08 -7.14
N TRP A 94 -8.80 1.92 -6.54
CA TRP A 94 -8.80 1.78 -5.09
C TRP A 94 -7.66 2.59 -4.46
N GLY A 95 -6.44 2.52 -5.00
CA GLY A 95 -5.31 3.31 -4.51
C GLY A 95 -5.53 4.81 -4.67
N ILE A 96 -5.77 5.30 -5.88
CA ILE A 96 -5.91 6.73 -6.13
C ILE A 96 -7.21 7.28 -5.53
N GLY A 97 -8.35 6.64 -5.80
CA GLY A 97 -9.65 7.16 -5.40
C GLY A 97 -9.93 7.03 -3.91
N LEU A 98 -9.57 5.89 -3.31
CA LEU A 98 -10.04 5.53 -1.96
C LEU A 98 -8.94 5.58 -0.90
N SER A 99 -7.68 5.30 -1.25
CA SER A 99 -6.58 5.28 -0.27
C SER A 99 -5.77 6.56 -0.22
N THR A 100 -5.77 7.40 -1.27
CA THR A 100 -4.98 8.66 -1.27
C THR A 100 -5.47 9.64 -0.20
N GLN A 101 -6.74 9.58 0.19
CA GLN A 101 -7.30 10.42 1.26
C GLN A 101 -6.53 10.29 2.58
N GLY A 102 -5.97 9.10 2.88
CA GLY A 102 -5.15 8.89 4.09
C GLY A 102 -3.82 9.66 4.10
N PHE A 103 -3.31 10.08 2.94
CA PHE A 103 -2.15 10.98 2.87
C PHE A 103 -2.51 12.45 3.07
N ILE A 104 -3.72 12.86 2.69
CA ILE A 104 -4.17 14.25 2.76
C ILE A 104 -4.73 14.57 4.15
N THR A 105 -5.58 13.68 4.65
CA THR A 105 -6.25 13.79 5.96
C THR A 105 -5.99 12.52 6.76
N PRO A 106 -4.77 12.34 7.29
CA PRO A 106 -4.43 11.16 8.06
C PRO A 106 -5.27 11.09 9.34
N THR A 107 -5.85 9.93 9.60
CA THR A 107 -6.60 9.63 10.83
C THR A 107 -5.68 9.20 11.99
N LEU A 108 -4.37 9.33 11.81
CA LEU A 108 -3.36 8.97 12.80
C LEU A 108 -3.42 9.91 14.01
N GLU A 109 -3.76 9.35 15.17
CA GLU A 109 -3.61 10.01 16.47
C GLU A 109 -2.22 9.78 17.08
N GLN A 110 -1.53 8.72 16.64
CA GLN A 110 -0.23 8.32 17.16
C GLN A 110 0.92 9.06 16.46
N GLY A 111 2.04 9.23 17.19
CA GLY A 111 3.28 9.79 16.65
C GLY A 111 4.30 8.73 16.22
N PRO A 112 5.47 9.13 15.69
CA PRO A 112 6.52 8.22 15.18
C PRO A 112 7.10 7.21 16.18
N SER A 113 6.84 7.40 17.48
CA SER A 113 7.23 6.45 18.53
C SER A 113 6.33 5.22 18.61
N ASP A 114 5.13 5.26 18.01
CA ASP A 114 4.23 4.12 17.92
C ASP A 114 4.50 3.33 16.63
N VAL A 115 4.46 2.01 16.70
CA VAL A 115 4.64 1.15 15.52
C VAL A 115 3.51 1.33 14.50
N PHE A 116 2.28 1.61 14.96
CA PHE A 116 1.13 1.77 14.06
C PHE A 116 1.26 2.99 13.17
N TYR A 117 1.94 4.04 13.64
CA TYR A 117 2.28 5.19 12.81
C TYR A 117 2.96 4.74 11.51
N TRP A 118 3.94 3.85 11.60
CA TRP A 118 4.68 3.36 10.44
C TRP A 118 3.88 2.38 9.59
N LEU A 119 3.13 1.48 10.22
CA LEU A 119 2.26 0.53 9.52
C LEU A 119 1.22 1.26 8.66
N TYR A 120 0.62 2.33 9.19
CA TYR A 120 -0.32 3.17 8.46
C TYR A 120 0.30 3.70 7.16
N TRP A 121 1.47 4.37 7.23
CA TRP A 121 2.11 4.94 6.05
C TRP A 121 2.57 3.88 5.06
N LEU A 122 3.11 2.75 5.54
CA LEU A 122 3.56 1.65 4.70
C LEU A 122 2.40 0.98 3.95
N GLN A 123 1.26 0.79 4.61
CA GLN A 123 0.07 0.21 3.97
C GLN A 123 -0.45 1.12 2.86
N HIS A 124 -0.58 2.42 3.16
CA HIS A 124 -1.01 3.41 2.17
C HIS A 124 -0.02 3.53 1.00
N LEU A 125 1.28 3.49 1.28
CA LEU A 125 2.31 3.44 0.24
C LEU A 125 2.15 2.19 -0.64
N GLY A 126 1.98 1.02 -0.04
CA GLY A 126 1.83 -0.24 -0.75
C GLY A 126 0.65 -0.23 -1.73
N VAL A 127 -0.51 0.24 -1.27
CA VAL A 127 -1.74 0.30 -2.10
C VAL A 127 -1.67 1.42 -3.14
N VAL A 128 -1.40 2.66 -2.74
CA VAL A 128 -1.39 3.81 -3.66
C VAL A 128 -0.25 3.68 -4.66
N GLY A 129 0.96 3.42 -4.18
CA GLY A 129 2.12 3.22 -5.05
C GLY A 129 1.99 1.97 -5.91
N GLY A 130 1.39 0.89 -5.40
CA GLY A 130 1.08 -0.31 -6.17
C GLY A 130 0.10 -0.06 -7.31
N GLY A 131 -0.97 0.69 -7.04
CA GLY A 131 -1.95 1.12 -8.05
C GLY A 131 -1.31 1.97 -9.17
N VAL A 132 -0.48 2.94 -8.82
CA VAL A 132 0.25 3.75 -9.81
C VAL A 132 1.27 2.89 -10.56
N TYR A 133 1.96 1.98 -9.87
CA TYR A 133 2.94 1.08 -10.47
C TYR A 133 2.32 0.20 -11.54
N VAL A 134 1.18 -0.44 -11.27
CA VAL A 134 0.53 -1.29 -12.28
C VAL A 134 0.02 -0.48 -13.47
N ALA A 135 -0.44 0.76 -13.27
CA ALA A 135 -0.85 1.64 -14.35
C ALA A 135 0.35 2.12 -15.22
N ALA A 136 1.47 2.48 -14.58
CA ALA A 136 2.65 3.03 -15.26
C ALA A 136 3.55 1.96 -15.91
N VAL A 137 3.57 0.74 -15.38
CA VAL A 137 4.46 -0.35 -15.83
C VAL A 137 3.69 -1.44 -16.57
N GLY A 138 2.46 -1.75 -16.15
CA GLY A 138 1.65 -2.89 -16.61
C GLY A 138 0.78 -2.66 -17.84
N GLY A 139 0.90 -1.53 -18.54
CA GLY A 139 0.19 -1.26 -19.80
C GLY A 139 0.78 -2.00 -20.99
#